data_AF-A0A348ZV12-F1
#
_entry.id   AF-A0A348ZV12-F1
#
_cell.length_a   1.000
_cell.length_b   1.000
_cell.length_c   1.000
_cell.angle_alpha   90.00
_cell.angle_beta   90.00
_cell.angle_gamma   90.00
#
_symmetry.space_group_name_H-M   'P 1'
#
loop_
_entity.id
_entity.type
_entity.pdbx_description
1 polymer ?
#
loop_
_entity_poly.entity_id
_entity_poly.type
_entity_poly.pdbx_seq_one_letter_code
_entity_poly.pdbx_strand_id
1 'polypeptide(L)' 'MDTHFHLLVRAGTSGISAIIRKVLTGYAVNFNRNHKRYGHVFQNRFKSIIFEEYHHLLELTRYIHLNPLSLGIVRATCG' A
#
# COMPACT_ATOMS: atom_id res chain seq x y z
N MET A 1 -1.72 -3.42 -9.25
CA MET A 1 -0.98 -2.20 -8.83
C MET A 1 -1.52 -0.92 -9.48
N ASP A 2 -2.36 -1.01 -10.51
CA ASP A 2 -3.10 0.11 -11.11
C ASP A 2 -4.25 0.64 -10.23
N THR A 3 -4.84 -0.24 -9.42
CA THR A 3 -6.04 0.03 -8.60
C THR A 3 -5.79 0.03 -7.08
N HIS A 4 -4.65 -0.52 -6.64
CA HIS A 4 -4.28 -0.65 -5.23
C HIS A 4 -2.76 -0.84 -5.09
N PHE A 5 -2.23 -0.58 -3.90
CA PHE A 5 -0.81 -0.71 -3.58
C PHE A 5 -0.62 -1.52 -2.29
N HIS A 6 0.58 -2.10 -2.11
CA HIS A 6 0.98 -2.82 -0.91
C HIS A 6 2.11 -2.06 -0.22
N LEU A 7 2.04 -1.92 1.11
CA LEU A 7 3.09 -1.33 1.92
C LEU A 7 3.53 -2.33 2.99
N LEU A 8 4.84 -2.48 3.14
CA LEU A 8 5.46 -3.12 4.29
C LEU A 8 5.98 -2.03 5.21
N VAL A 9 5.49 -1.99 6.44
CA VAL A 9 5.82 -0.94 7.41
C VAL A 9 6.06 -1.56 8.77
N ARG A 10 7.14 -1.14 9.42
CA ARG A 10 7.39 -1.47 10.83
C ARG A 10 6.50 -0.59 11.70
N ALA A 11 5.49 -1.19 12.34
CA ALA A 11 4.63 -0.48 13.27
C ALA A 11 5.40 -0.11 14.55
N GLY A 12 5.29 1.16 14.96
CA GLY A 12 5.68 1.59 16.32
C GLY A 12 4.58 1.31 17.34
N THR A 13 4.81 1.67 18.60
CA THR A 13 3.89 1.41 19.73
C THR A 13 2.51 2.05 19.57
N SER A 14 2.38 3.12 18.79
CA SER A 14 1.12 3.87 18.61
C SER A 14 0.17 3.30 17.55
N GLY A 15 0.52 2.17 16.92
CA GLY A 15 -0.29 1.53 15.88
C GLY A 15 -0.29 2.27 14.54
N ILE A 16 -0.46 1.52 13.44
CA ILE A 16 -0.29 2.07 12.08
C ILE A 16 -1.52 2.79 11.53
N SER A 17 -2.71 2.50 12.09
CA SER A 17 -3.99 2.97 11.58
C SER A 17 -4.11 4.50 11.54
N ALA A 18 -3.57 5.19 12.53
CA ALA A 18 -3.62 6.66 12.59
C ALA A 18 -2.74 7.32 11.53
N ILE A 19 -1.56 6.74 11.28
CA ILE A 19 -0.60 7.23 10.28
C ILE A 19 -1.16 7.03 8.88
N ILE A 20 -1.61 5.81 8.57
CA ILE A 20 -2.18 5.48 7.26
C ILE A 20 -3.42 6.31 6.98
N ARG A 21 -4.28 6.54 7.98
CA ARG A 21 -5.42 7.45 7.81
C ARG A 21 -4.98 8.85 7.38
N LYS A 22 -4.00 9.46 8.06
CA LYS A 22 -3.49 10.80 7.69
C LYS A 22 -2.93 10.82 6.27
N VAL A 23 -2.12 9.83 5.90
CA VAL A 23 -1.50 9.72 4.58
C VAL A 23 -2.56 9.59 3.48
N LEU A 24 -3.51 8.65 3.63
CA LEU A 24 -4.57 8.41 2.65
C LEU A 24 -5.49 9.63 2.51
N THR A 25 -5.86 10.28 3.62
CA THR A 25 -6.67 11.51 3.57
C THR A 25 -5.94 12.63 2.85
N GLY A 26 -4.67 12.87 3.19
CA GLY A 26 -3.86 13.89 2.51
C GLY A 26 -3.73 13.63 1.01
N TYR A 27 -3.47 12.38 0.63
CA TYR A 27 -3.43 11.98 -0.78
C TYR A 27 -4.77 12.21 -1.48
N ALA A 28 -5.88 11.77 -0.90
CA ALA A 28 -7.20 11.90 -1.51
C ALA A 28 -7.59 13.38 -1.73
N VAL A 29 -7.32 14.24 -0.74
CA VAL A 29 -7.56 15.69 -0.86
C VAL A 29 -6.69 16.29 -1.97
N ASN A 30 -5.40 15.96 -1.99
CA ASN A 30 -4.48 16.47 -3.02
C ASN A 30 -4.87 15.98 -4.43
N PHE A 31 -5.21 14.71 -4.56
CA PHE A 31 -5.64 14.10 -5.82
C PHE A 31 -6.90 14.77 -6.35
N ASN A 32 -7.94 14.91 -5.51
CA ASN A 32 -9.19 15.56 -5.88
C ASN A 32 -8.98 17.02 -6.30
N ARG A 33 -8.16 17.78 -5.55
CA ARG A 33 -7.83 19.17 -5.90
C ARG A 33 -7.14 19.27 -7.25
N ASN A 34 -6.15 18.42 -7.51
CA ASN A 34 -5.37 18.47 -8.74
C ASN A 34 -6.17 18.01 -9.97
N HIS A 35 -7.11 17.08 -9.81
CA HIS A 35 -7.93 16.56 -10.90
C HIS A 35 -9.31 17.23 -11.01
N LYS A 36 -9.60 18.24 -10.19
CA LYS A 36 -10.91 18.91 -10.09
C LYS A 36 -12.07 17.92 -9.90
N ARG A 37 -11.83 16.85 -9.13
CA ARG A 37 -12.83 15.81 -8.83
C ARG A 37 -13.37 15.98 -7.41
N TYR A 38 -14.58 15.44 -7.19
CA TYR A 38 -15.22 15.36 -5.89
C TYR A 38 -15.57 13.89 -5.58
N GLY A 39 -15.58 13.53 -4.30
CA GLY A 39 -15.94 12.19 -3.82
C GLY A 39 -14.75 11.33 -3.39
N HIS A 40 -15.03 10.04 -3.16
CA HIS A 40 -14.07 9.09 -2.61
C HIS A 40 -13.04 8.65 -3.67
N VAL A 41 -11.75 8.84 -3.35
CA VAL A 41 -10.64 8.35 -4.19
C VAL A 41 -10.37 6.87 -3.94
N PHE A 42 -10.46 6.44 -2.68
CA PHE A 42 -10.27 5.04 -2.28
C PHE A 42 -11.62 4.35 -2.09
N GLN A 43 -11.80 3.19 -2.73
CA GLN A 43 -13.04 2.42 -2.64
C GLN A 43 -13.19 1.67 -1.32
N ASN A 44 -12.08 1.23 -0.72
CA ASN A 44 -12.07 0.40 0.48
C ASN A 44 -11.16 0.99 1.57
N ARG A 45 -11.42 0.60 2.82
CA ARG A 45 -10.48 0.84 3.93
C ARG A 45 -9.20 0.04 3.72
N PHE A 46 -8.08 0.55 4.25
CA PHE A 46 -6.83 -0.22 4.24
C PHE A 46 -7.00 -1.51 5.05
N LYS A 47 -6.36 -2.58 4.61
CA LYS A 47 -6.24 -3.84 5.35
C LYS A 47 -4.82 -3.95 5.90
N SER A 48 -4.69 -4.39 7.14
CA SER A 48 -3.38 -4.63 7.77
C SER A 48 -3.34 -6.05 8.34
N ILE A 49 -2.22 -6.72 8.14
CA ILE A 49 -1.93 -8.02 8.72
C ILE A 49 -0.63 -7.85 9.53
N ILE A 50 -0.66 -8.23 10.81
CA ILE A 50 0.50 -8.18 11.70
C ILE A 50 1.25 -9.50 11.55
N PHE A 51 2.57 -9.44 11.43
CA PHE A 51 3.44 -10.60 11.37
C PHE A 51 4.63 -10.36 12.30
N GLU A 52 4.99 -11.36 13.09
CA GLU A 52 6.09 -11.29 14.08
C GLU A 52 7.33 -12.06 13.64
N GLU A 53 7.19 -13.02 12.73
CA GLU A 53 8.27 -13.93 12.34
C GLU A 53 9.09 -13.41 11.15
N TYR A 54 10.41 -13.42 11.32
CA TYR A 54 11.38 -12.91 10.33
C TYR A 54 11.36 -13.70 9.01
N HIS A 55 11.10 -15.02 9.03
CA HIS A 55 11.02 -15.82 7.81
C HIS A 55 9.86 -15.39 6.90
N HIS A 56 8.72 -15.03 7.49
CA HIS A 56 7.57 -14.50 6.75
C HIS A 56 7.86 -13.12 6.14
N LEU A 57 8.77 -12.33 6.73
CA LEU A 57 9.14 -11.02 6.21
C LEU A 57 9.81 -11.11 4.82
N LEU A 58 10.71 -12.08 4.64
CA LEU A 58 11.39 -12.30 3.36
C LEU A 58 10.41 -12.75 2.27
N GLU A 59 9.49 -13.65 2.62
CA GLU A 59 8.45 -14.11 1.70
C GLU A 59 7.48 -12.99 1.34
N LEU A 60 7.04 -12.19 2.31
CA LEU A 60 6.17 -11.03 2.06
C LEU A 60 6.86 -9.97 1.19
N THR A 61 8.14 -9.72 1.45
CA THR A 61 8.94 -8.78 0.66
C THR A 61 9.04 -9.27 -0.79
N ARG A 62 9.38 -10.56 -1.00
CA ARG A 62 9.37 -11.17 -2.33
C ARG A 62 8.01 -11.06 -2.98
N TYR A 63 6.92 -11.34 -2.26
CA TYR A 63 5.56 -11.23 -2.78
C TYR A 63 5.25 -9.79 -3.24
N ILE A 64 5.57 -8.77 -2.45
CA ILE A 64 5.32 -7.37 -2.81
C ILE A 64 6.09 -6.99 -4.09
N HIS A 65 7.36 -7.39 -4.21
CA HIS A 65 8.18 -7.10 -5.38
C HIS A 65 7.77 -7.90 -6.61
N LEU A 66 7.30 -9.14 -6.44
CA LEU A 66 6.87 -10.01 -7.53
C LEU A 66 5.43 -9.74 -7.97
N ASN A 67 4.60 -9.08 -7.16
CA ASN A 67 3.21 -8.81 -7.50
C ASN A 67 3.03 -8.07 -8.85
N PRO A 68 3.82 -7.02 -9.18
CA PRO A 68 3.81 -6.42 -10.52
C PRO A 68 4.11 -7.42 -11.66
N LEU A 69 5.01 -8.39 -11.45
CA LEU A 69 5.35 -9.42 -12.42
C LEU A 69 4.21 -10.44 -12.57
N SER A 70 3.67 -10.94 -11.44
CA SER A 70 2.56 -11.89 -11.42
C SER A 70 1.27 -11.31 -12.02
N LEU A 71 1.07 -9.99 -11.92
CA LEU A 71 -0.05 -9.28 -12.54
C LEU A 71 0.22 -8.89 -14.01
N GLY A 72 1.37 -9.26 -14.58
CA GLY A 72 1.74 -8.94 -15.97
C GLY A 72 1.98 -7.45 -16.23
N ILE A 73 2.16 -6.64 -15.19
CA ILE A 73 2.34 -5.18 -15.27
C ILE A 73 3.77 -4.84 -15.73
N VAL A 74 4.75 -5.66 -15.36
CA VAL A 74 6.15 -5.53 -15.79
C VAL A 74 6.67 -6.89 -16.28
N ARG A 75 7.62 -6.88 -17.23
CA ARG A 75 8.20 -8.11 -17.81
C ARG A 75 9.35 -8.69 -16.98
N ALA A 76 9.96 -7.88 -16.11
CA ALA A 76 11.00 -8.29 -15.19
C ALA A 76 11.04 -7.32 -14.00
N THR A 77 11.37 -7.82 -12.81
CA THR A 77 11.74 -6.97 -11.67
C THR A 77 13.23 -6.72 -11.74
N CYS A 78 13.65 -5.46 -11.64
CA CYS A 78 15.08 -5.14 -11.53
C CYS A 78 15.61 -5.74 -10.22
N GLY A 79 16.61 -6.62 -10.33
CA GLY A 79 17.34 -7.22 -9.22
C GLY A 79 18.68 -6.53 -9.02
#